data_AF-A0A1B6MB00-F1
#
_entry.id   AF-A0A1B6MB00-F1
#
_cell.length_a   1.000
_cell.length_b   1.000
_cell.length_c   1.000
_cell.angle_alpha   90.00
_cell.angle_beta   90.00
_cell.angle_gamma   90.00
#
_symmetry.space_group_name_H-M   'P 1'
#
loop_
_entity.id
_entity.type
_entity.pdbx_description
1 polymer ?
#
loop_
_entity_poly.entity_id
_entity_poly.type
_entity_poly.pdbx_seq_one_letter_code
_entity_poly.pdbx_strand_id
1 'polypeptide(L)'
;MSSQEAVQHLTYDDYDADIIDELNVLALPRPPSVEGEDLSLPPMDGIQFIRRVIKETKKCEPVTTVEMNFPPQTNVSVIKIPTKRECNKELLPTKDYQQSVVADFSKLRLKMEYLRKRTKHDGAFRTFKKTLCTNMHVLSYFPDWLTEGLLSVVDSCRWIYGMLACLELPLEPDMYFTLRQIARALLELRAGLESQDSEPLPHINLIVCIIGRYFGQEDLADPYI
;
A
#
# COMPACT_ATOMS: atom_id res chain seq x y z
N MET A 1 -26.98 5.45 35.72
CA MET A 1 -27.28 5.89 34.35
C MET A 1 -26.32 5.15 33.45
N SER A 2 -26.82 4.09 32.81
CA SER A 2 -26.07 3.17 31.96
C SER A 2 -26.11 3.71 30.54
N SER A 3 -24.95 3.93 29.94
CA SER A 3 -24.82 4.22 28.51
C SER A 3 -24.33 2.94 27.84
N GLN A 4 -25.26 2.26 27.16
CA GLN A 4 -24.98 1.09 26.33
C GLN A 4 -24.30 1.56 25.04
N GLU A 5 -23.08 1.07 24.78
CA GLU A 5 -22.49 1.14 23.45
C GLU A 5 -23.13 0.08 22.55
N ALA A 6 -23.65 0.52 21.42
CA ALA A 6 -24.28 -0.31 20.42
C ALA A 6 -23.23 -1.17 19.71
N VAL A 7 -23.21 -2.47 20.02
CA VAL A 7 -22.48 -3.46 19.24
C VAL A 7 -23.24 -3.65 17.93
N GLN A 8 -22.69 -3.11 16.85
CA GLN A 8 -23.22 -3.28 15.50
C GLN A 8 -23.11 -4.76 15.14
N HIS A 9 -24.26 -5.44 15.16
CA HIS A 9 -24.41 -6.83 14.78
C HIS A 9 -24.11 -6.95 13.28
N LEU A 10 -22.87 -7.25 12.93
CA LEU A 10 -22.49 -7.65 11.58
C LEU A 10 -23.14 -9.00 11.32
N THR A 11 -24.29 -8.98 10.65
CA THR A 11 -24.84 -10.18 10.03
C THR A 11 -23.87 -10.60 8.94
N TYR A 12 -23.15 -11.68 9.20
CA TYR A 12 -22.39 -12.42 8.20
C TYR A 12 -23.42 -13.05 7.26
N ASP A 13 -23.80 -12.30 6.23
CA ASP A 13 -24.65 -12.80 5.16
C ASP A 13 -23.83 -13.81 4.33
N ASP A 14 -24.39 -15.01 4.18
CA ASP A 14 -24.08 -16.08 3.22
C ASP A 14 -22.68 -16.05 2.59
N TYR A 15 -21.72 -16.72 3.24
CA TYR A 15 -20.57 -17.25 2.51
C TYR A 15 -21.04 -18.46 1.69
N ASP A 16 -20.89 -18.37 0.36
CA ASP A 16 -21.06 -19.47 -0.59
C ASP A 16 -20.39 -20.75 -0.05
N ALA A 17 -21.20 -21.78 0.21
CA ALA A 17 -20.74 -23.09 0.65
C ALA A 17 -19.73 -23.73 -0.35
N ASP A 18 -19.67 -23.23 -1.57
CA ASP A 18 -18.79 -23.70 -2.65
C ASP A 18 -17.31 -23.35 -2.43
N ILE A 19 -16.98 -22.30 -1.64
CA ILE A 19 -15.58 -21.89 -1.41
C ILE A 19 -14.87 -22.80 -0.39
N ILE A 20 -15.63 -23.40 0.55
CA ILE A 20 -15.05 -24.26 1.60
C ILE A 20 -14.57 -25.60 1.00
N ASP A 21 -15.18 -26.06 -0.09
CA ASP A 21 -14.87 -27.34 -0.73
C ASP A 21 -13.52 -27.31 -1.51
N GLU A 22 -13.04 -26.12 -1.90
CA GLU A 22 -11.75 -25.97 -2.61
C GLU A 22 -10.54 -25.97 -1.66
N LEU A 23 -10.71 -25.52 -0.42
CA LEU A 23 -9.65 -25.52 0.60
C LEU A 23 -9.53 -26.87 1.34
N ASN A 24 -10.61 -27.66 1.38
CA ASN A 24 -10.66 -28.99 2.01
C ASN A 24 -11.04 -30.08 1.00
N VAL A 25 -10.20 -30.28 -0.01
CA VAL A 25 -10.39 -31.34 -1.00
C VAL A 25 -10.49 -32.71 -0.30
N LEU A 26 -11.63 -33.39 -0.48
CA LEU A 26 -11.87 -34.72 0.06
C LEU A 26 -10.87 -35.72 -0.53
N ALA A 27 -9.92 -36.18 0.29
CA ALA A 27 -8.97 -37.22 -0.11
C ALA A 27 -9.63 -38.59 -0.35
N LEU A 28 -10.84 -38.81 0.19
CA LEU A 28 -11.60 -40.05 0.06
C LEU A 28 -13.03 -39.78 -0.44
N PRO A 29 -13.61 -40.66 -1.26
CA PRO A 29 -14.99 -40.53 -1.71
C PRO A 29 -15.96 -40.51 -0.52
N ARG A 30 -16.94 -39.60 -0.56
CA ARG A 30 -17.99 -39.53 0.46
C ARG A 30 -18.91 -40.75 0.34
N PRO A 31 -19.04 -41.59 1.39
CA PRO A 31 -19.89 -42.77 1.32
C PRO A 31 -21.39 -42.40 1.41
N PRO A 32 -22.30 -43.22 0.83
CA PRO A 32 -23.74 -42.99 0.92
C PRO A 32 -24.23 -43.12 2.37
N SER A 33 -25.26 -42.35 2.72
CA SER A 33 -25.88 -42.41 4.05
C SER A 33 -26.73 -43.69 4.18
N VAL A 34 -26.51 -44.46 5.24
CA VAL A 34 -27.29 -45.66 5.59
C VAL A 34 -27.93 -45.46 6.96
N GLU A 35 -29.22 -45.78 7.06
CA GLU A 35 -29.99 -45.74 8.31
C GLU A 35 -29.98 -47.11 9.01
N GLY A 36 -29.90 -47.12 10.34
CA GLY A 36 -29.97 -48.36 11.13
C GLY A 36 -28.65 -49.07 11.45
N GLU A 37 -27.49 -48.45 11.19
CA GLU A 37 -26.19 -49.00 11.63
C GLU A 37 -26.04 -48.90 13.16
N ASP A 38 -25.70 -50.02 13.81
CA ASP A 38 -25.39 -50.05 15.24
C ASP A 38 -24.03 -49.41 15.51
N LEU A 39 -24.06 -48.21 16.08
CA LEU A 39 -22.86 -47.43 16.43
C LEU A 39 -22.19 -47.93 17.72
N SER A 40 -22.75 -48.91 18.44
CA SER A 40 -22.10 -49.48 19.61
C SER A 40 -21.01 -50.51 19.24
N LEU A 41 -21.08 -51.07 18.04
CA LEU A 41 -20.09 -52.00 17.51
C LEU A 41 -18.94 -51.26 16.80
N PRO A 42 -17.71 -51.81 16.82
CA PRO A 42 -16.60 -51.26 16.05
C PRO A 42 -16.89 -51.38 14.53
N PRO A 43 -16.48 -50.39 13.72
CA PRO A 43 -16.67 -50.46 12.28
C PRO A 43 -15.85 -51.61 11.69
N MET A 44 -16.47 -52.37 10.79
CA MET A 44 -15.87 -53.57 10.18
C MET A 44 -15.12 -53.26 8.88
N ASP A 45 -15.28 -52.05 8.33
CA ASP A 45 -14.62 -51.59 7.10
C ASP A 45 -14.42 -50.05 7.12
N GLY A 46 -13.51 -49.56 6.28
CA GLY A 46 -13.15 -48.14 6.16
C GLY A 46 -14.34 -47.26 5.74
N ILE A 47 -15.26 -47.77 4.93
CA ILE A 47 -16.46 -47.03 4.50
C ILE A 47 -17.42 -46.78 5.69
N GLN A 48 -17.61 -47.77 6.55
CA GLN A 48 -18.44 -47.63 7.76
C GLN A 48 -17.80 -46.63 8.74
N PHE A 49 -16.47 -46.67 8.86
CA PHE A 49 -15.72 -45.71 9.65
C PHE A 49 -15.93 -44.28 9.16
N ILE A 50 -15.77 -43.99 7.86
CA ILE A 50 -15.93 -42.64 7.30
C ILE A 50 -17.36 -42.12 7.49
N ARG A 51 -18.40 -42.96 7.29
CA ARG A 51 -19.79 -42.57 7.57
C ARG A 51 -19.98 -42.14 9.02
N ARG A 52 -19.40 -42.89 9.96
CA ARG A 52 -19.49 -42.60 11.39
C ARG A 52 -18.80 -41.29 11.74
N VAL A 53 -17.59 -41.06 11.24
CA VAL A 53 -16.87 -39.79 11.40
C VAL A 53 -17.70 -38.62 10.86
N ILE A 54 -18.30 -38.73 9.67
CA ILE A 54 -19.17 -37.68 9.12
C ILE A 54 -20.42 -37.43 9.99
N LYS A 55 -21.00 -38.49 10.59
CA LYS A 55 -22.14 -38.36 11.51
C LYS A 55 -21.71 -37.73 12.85
N GLU A 56 -20.50 -37.99 13.30
CA GLU A 56 -19.94 -37.48 14.55
C GLU A 56 -19.49 -36.01 14.42
N THR A 57 -18.86 -35.64 13.31
CA THR A 57 -18.45 -34.24 13.04
C THR A 57 -19.65 -33.31 12.97
N LYS A 58 -20.80 -33.77 12.44
CA LYS A 58 -22.07 -33.01 12.47
C LYS A 58 -22.58 -32.71 13.89
N LYS A 59 -22.13 -33.44 14.90
CA LYS A 59 -22.48 -33.21 16.31
C LYS A 59 -21.53 -32.23 17.00
N CYS A 60 -20.36 -32.00 16.42
CA CYS A 60 -19.39 -31.04 16.93
C CYS A 60 -19.67 -29.65 16.35
N GLU A 61 -19.38 -28.61 17.13
CA GLU A 61 -19.40 -27.24 16.61
C GLU A 61 -18.23 -27.04 15.63
N PRO A 62 -18.43 -26.35 14.49
CA PRO A 62 -17.40 -26.18 13.47
C PRO A 62 -16.24 -25.30 13.95
N VAL A 63 -16.51 -24.37 14.86
CA VAL A 63 -15.52 -23.49 15.49
C VAL A 63 -15.83 -23.41 16.98
N THR A 64 -14.85 -23.75 17.81
CA THR A 64 -14.95 -23.61 19.26
C THR A 64 -13.80 -22.72 19.73
N THR A 65 -14.13 -21.59 20.36
CA THR A 65 -13.15 -20.69 20.95
C THR A 65 -12.95 -21.03 22.42
N VAL A 66 -11.70 -21.13 22.86
CA VAL A 66 -11.34 -21.30 24.26
C VAL A 66 -10.66 -20.03 24.73
N GLU A 67 -11.15 -19.44 25.82
CA GLU A 67 -10.49 -18.29 26.44
C GLU A 67 -9.15 -18.72 27.03
N MET A 68 -8.07 -18.13 26.52
CA MET A 68 -6.73 -18.38 27.02
C MET A 68 -6.20 -17.10 27.68
N ASN A 69 -5.96 -17.16 28.99
CA ASN A 69 -5.32 -16.08 29.72
C ASN A 69 -3.80 -16.11 29.49
N PHE A 70 -3.36 -15.50 28.40
CA PHE A 70 -1.94 -15.21 28.20
C PHE A 70 -1.59 -13.85 28.82
N PRO A 71 -0.41 -13.72 29.46
CA PRO A 71 0.09 -12.40 29.81
C PRO A 71 0.24 -11.55 28.54
N PRO A 72 -0.02 -10.24 28.60
CA PRO A 72 0.08 -9.37 27.44
C PRO A 72 1.48 -9.48 26.83
N GLN A 73 1.56 -9.97 25.60
CA GLN A 73 2.82 -10.01 24.85
C GLN A 73 3.19 -8.59 24.42
N THR A 74 4.24 -8.03 24.99
CA THR A 74 4.75 -6.69 24.68
C THR A 74 5.55 -6.61 23.37
N ASN A 75 5.76 -7.74 22.69
CA ASN A 75 6.80 -7.87 21.66
C ASN A 75 6.29 -7.63 20.23
N VAL A 76 5.22 -6.85 20.07
CA VAL A 76 4.86 -6.32 18.75
C VAL A 76 5.73 -5.10 18.49
N SER A 77 6.94 -5.31 17.98
CA SER A 77 7.81 -4.24 17.49
C SER A 77 7.33 -3.73 16.13
N VAL A 78 6.08 -3.26 16.06
CA VAL A 78 5.63 -2.45 14.91
C VAL A 78 6.33 -1.11 15.03
N ILE A 79 7.42 -0.95 14.27
CA ILE A 79 8.12 0.32 14.15
C ILE A 79 7.21 1.28 13.37
N LYS A 80 6.56 2.19 14.10
CA LYS A 80 5.80 3.29 13.50
C LYS A 80 6.79 4.31 12.95
N ILE A 81 7.01 4.31 11.64
CA ILE A 81 7.80 5.35 10.98
C ILE A 81 6.95 6.63 10.95
N PRO A 82 7.37 7.73 11.62
CA PRO A 82 6.62 8.98 11.59
C PRO A 82 6.47 9.49 10.16
N THR A 83 5.25 9.90 9.82
CA THR A 83 4.86 10.24 8.45
C THR A 83 5.22 11.66 8.06
N LYS A 84 5.16 12.62 8.98
CA LYS A 84 5.29 14.05 8.66
C LYS A 84 5.87 14.85 9.82
N ARG A 85 6.86 15.72 9.55
CA ARG A 85 7.28 16.75 10.50
C ARG A 85 6.32 17.93 10.45
N GLU A 86 5.94 18.44 11.61
CA GLU A 86 5.10 19.63 11.72
C GLU A 86 5.85 20.86 11.20
N CYS A 87 5.14 21.70 10.45
CA CYS A 87 5.68 22.88 9.77
C CYS A 87 4.68 24.04 9.94
N ASN A 88 5.16 25.29 9.92
CA ASN A 88 4.31 26.47 10.00
C ASN A 88 3.25 26.43 8.87
N LYS A 89 1.99 26.71 9.20
CA LYS A 89 0.85 26.68 8.27
C LYS A 89 1.03 27.65 7.10
N GLU A 90 1.77 28.73 7.29
CA GLU A 90 2.09 29.71 6.25
C GLU A 90 2.93 29.11 5.12
N LEU A 91 3.75 28.08 5.38
CA LEU A 91 4.60 27.46 4.37
C LEU A 91 3.85 26.40 3.54
N LEU A 92 2.60 26.10 3.91
CA LEU A 92 1.80 25.06 3.27
C LEU A 92 1.14 25.58 1.97
N PRO A 93 1.08 24.76 0.92
CA PRO A 93 0.40 25.12 -0.31
C PRO A 93 -1.12 25.10 -0.15
N THR A 94 -1.80 26.05 -0.79
CA THR A 94 -3.28 26.10 -0.84
C THR A 94 -3.86 24.91 -1.60
N LYS A 95 -5.12 24.58 -1.32
CA LYS A 95 -5.84 23.52 -2.05
C LYS A 95 -5.82 23.72 -3.57
N ASP A 96 -6.10 24.93 -4.05
CA ASP A 96 -6.20 25.21 -5.48
C ASP A 96 -4.84 25.05 -6.18
N TYR A 97 -3.75 25.45 -5.52
CA TYR A 97 -2.40 25.20 -6.00
C TYR A 97 -2.13 23.70 -6.14
N GLN A 98 -2.44 22.91 -5.10
CA GLN A 98 -2.22 21.46 -5.13
C GLN A 98 -3.00 20.81 -6.29
N GLN A 99 -4.26 21.21 -6.50
CA GLN A 99 -5.08 20.68 -7.59
C GLN A 99 -4.54 21.07 -8.98
N SER A 100 -4.09 22.32 -9.14
CA SER A 100 -3.47 22.78 -10.40
C SER A 100 -2.20 22.01 -10.71
N VAL A 101 -1.32 21.80 -9.72
CA VAL A 101 -0.07 21.03 -9.88
C VAL A 101 -0.36 19.61 -10.36
N VAL A 102 -1.28 18.91 -9.72
CA VAL A 102 -1.63 17.53 -10.09
C VAL A 102 -2.21 17.48 -11.51
N ALA A 103 -3.07 18.44 -11.87
CA ALA A 103 -3.64 18.53 -13.20
C ALA A 103 -2.57 18.79 -14.28
N ASP A 104 -1.66 19.71 -14.05
CA ASP A 104 -0.61 20.05 -15.01
C ASP A 104 0.45 18.95 -15.13
N PHE A 105 0.79 18.30 -14.02
CA PHE A 105 1.66 17.13 -14.04
C PHE A 105 1.04 15.95 -14.82
N SER A 106 -0.29 15.76 -14.70
CA SER A 106 -1.02 14.78 -15.51
C SER A 106 -0.93 15.09 -17.00
N LYS A 107 -1.16 16.35 -17.41
CA LYS A 107 -1.00 16.78 -18.80
C LYS A 107 0.42 16.57 -19.31
N LEU A 108 1.43 16.87 -18.48
CA LEU A 108 2.84 16.64 -18.82
C LEU A 108 3.10 15.16 -19.10
N ARG A 109 2.64 14.26 -18.22
CA ARG A 109 2.84 12.82 -18.41
C ARG A 109 2.08 12.28 -19.63
N LEU A 110 0.88 12.77 -19.91
CA LEU A 110 0.16 12.47 -21.15
C LEU A 110 0.94 12.90 -22.39
N LYS A 111 1.53 14.10 -22.37
CA LYS A 111 2.38 14.59 -23.47
C LYS A 111 3.65 13.76 -23.63
N MET A 112 4.30 13.40 -22.52
CA MET A 112 5.47 12.51 -22.54
C MET A 112 5.11 11.17 -23.17
N GLU A 113 4.02 10.53 -22.74
CA GLU A 113 3.53 9.28 -23.34
C GLU A 113 3.21 9.40 -24.83
N TYR A 114 2.59 10.50 -25.26
CA TYR A 114 2.35 10.77 -26.68
C TYR A 114 3.67 10.84 -27.47
N LEU A 115 4.66 11.58 -26.96
CA LEU A 115 5.96 11.70 -27.60
C LEU A 115 6.68 10.35 -27.66
N ARG A 116 6.66 9.59 -26.55
CA ARG A 116 7.24 8.24 -26.46
C ARG A 116 6.69 7.31 -27.53
N LYS A 117 5.38 7.36 -27.81
CA LYS A 117 4.76 6.54 -28.86
C LYS A 117 5.23 6.92 -30.26
N ARG A 118 5.40 8.21 -30.55
CA ARG A 118 5.90 8.70 -31.86
C ARG A 118 7.36 8.36 -32.10
N THR A 119 8.17 8.37 -31.05
CA THR A 119 9.62 8.14 -31.14
C THR A 119 10.00 6.66 -31.09
N LYS A 120 9.05 5.71 -31.02
CA LYS A 120 9.32 4.26 -30.97
C LYS A 120 10.16 3.73 -32.14
N HIS A 121 10.11 4.39 -33.29
CA HIS A 121 10.89 4.02 -34.48
C HIS A 121 12.25 4.73 -34.56
N ASP A 122 12.55 5.66 -33.65
CA ASP A 122 13.81 6.39 -33.60
C ASP A 122 14.83 5.64 -32.73
N GLY A 123 16.02 5.39 -33.26
CA GLY A 123 17.10 4.70 -32.56
C GLY A 123 17.51 5.40 -31.26
N ALA A 124 17.41 6.73 -31.20
CA ALA A 124 17.72 7.53 -30.01
C ALA A 124 16.78 7.24 -28.83
N PHE A 125 15.51 6.91 -29.11
CA PHE A 125 14.52 6.63 -28.08
C PHE A 125 14.74 5.28 -27.38
N ARG A 126 15.31 4.31 -28.10
CA ARG A 126 15.72 3.02 -27.53
C ARG A 126 16.81 3.19 -26.48
N THR A 127 17.74 4.12 -26.70
CA THR A 127 18.77 4.52 -25.74
C THR A 127 18.14 5.19 -24.52
N PHE A 128 17.20 6.12 -24.72
CA PHE A 128 16.46 6.78 -23.63
C PHE A 128 15.67 5.79 -22.76
N LYS A 129 15.06 4.76 -23.35
CA LYS A 129 14.36 3.70 -22.58
C LYS A 129 15.32 2.88 -21.73
N LYS A 130 16.52 2.55 -22.22
CA LYS A 130 17.57 1.91 -21.40
C LYS A 130 18.05 2.80 -20.25
N THR A 131 18.02 4.12 -20.44
CA THR A 131 18.31 5.10 -19.38
C THR A 131 17.24 5.14 -18.29
N LEU A 132 16.02 4.62 -18.53
CA LEU A 132 14.95 4.66 -17.53
C LEU A 132 15.23 3.75 -16.32
N CYS A 133 15.83 2.58 -16.54
CA CYS A 133 16.25 1.69 -15.45
C CYS A 133 17.34 2.35 -14.61
N THR A 134 18.28 3.05 -15.26
CA THR A 134 19.32 3.81 -14.55
C THR A 134 18.75 5.02 -13.81
N ASN A 135 17.68 5.64 -14.32
CA ASN A 135 17.01 6.75 -13.63
C ASN A 135 16.38 6.32 -12.30
N MET A 136 15.89 5.07 -12.18
CA MET A 136 15.38 4.55 -10.91
C MET A 136 16.49 4.39 -9.88
N HIS A 137 17.65 3.88 -10.30
CA HIS A 137 18.81 3.75 -9.44
C HIS A 137 19.38 5.12 -9.02
N VAL A 138 19.37 6.11 -9.92
CA VAL A 138 19.74 7.49 -9.54
C VAL A 138 18.75 8.07 -8.53
N LEU A 139 17.45 7.77 -8.68
CA LEU A 139 16.43 8.28 -7.77
C LEU A 139 16.65 7.81 -6.31
N SER A 140 17.21 6.61 -6.12
CA SER A 140 17.48 6.06 -4.77
C SER A 140 18.57 6.81 -4.00
N TYR A 141 19.42 7.59 -4.65
CA TYR A 141 20.47 8.37 -3.97
C TYR A 141 19.99 9.74 -3.47
N PHE A 142 18.87 10.26 -3.98
CA PHE A 142 18.39 11.59 -3.59
C PHE A 142 18.07 11.78 -2.10
N PRO A 143 17.48 10.80 -1.37
CA PRO A 143 17.28 10.95 0.06
C PRO A 143 18.59 11.26 0.81
N ASP A 144 19.67 10.55 0.47
CA ASP A 144 20.99 10.74 1.08
C ASP A 144 21.59 12.07 0.63
N TRP A 145 21.54 12.40 -0.67
CA TRP A 145 22.06 13.67 -1.19
C TRP A 145 21.36 14.91 -0.62
N LEU A 146 20.05 14.82 -0.36
CA LEU A 146 19.28 15.88 0.28
C LEU A 146 19.67 16.04 1.76
N THR A 147 19.97 14.94 2.44
CA THR A 147 20.36 14.94 3.87
C THR A 147 21.79 15.42 4.07
N GLU A 148 22.71 15.00 3.20
CA GLU A 148 24.13 15.36 3.23
C GLU A 148 24.42 16.75 2.64
N GLY A 149 23.45 17.36 1.95
CA GLY A 149 23.61 18.69 1.35
C GLY A 149 24.60 18.72 0.19
N LEU A 150 24.79 17.60 -0.51
CA LEU A 150 25.74 17.48 -1.64
C LEU A 150 25.34 18.31 -2.86
N LEU A 151 24.05 18.63 -2.99
CA LEU A 151 23.50 19.43 -4.07
C LEU A 151 22.53 20.48 -3.51
N SER A 152 22.30 21.57 -4.25
CA SER A 152 21.26 22.53 -3.87
C SER A 152 19.89 21.83 -3.84
N VAL A 153 19.04 22.21 -2.88
CA VAL A 153 17.68 21.64 -2.78
C VAL A 153 16.88 21.92 -4.04
N VAL A 154 17.06 23.11 -4.63
CA VAL A 154 16.40 23.54 -5.86
C VAL A 154 16.79 22.64 -7.04
N ASP A 155 18.08 22.41 -7.25
CA ASP A 155 18.56 21.57 -8.36
C ASP A 155 18.18 20.10 -8.15
N SER A 156 18.22 19.63 -6.90
CA SER A 156 17.73 18.30 -6.54
C SER A 156 16.26 18.14 -6.92
N CYS A 157 15.41 19.10 -6.56
CA CYS A 157 13.99 19.09 -6.92
C CYS A 157 13.76 19.12 -8.43
N ARG A 158 14.57 19.86 -9.20
CA ARG A 158 14.47 19.89 -10.67
C ARG A 158 14.78 18.53 -11.30
N TRP A 159 15.85 17.87 -10.85
CA TRP A 159 16.19 16.52 -11.31
C TRP A 159 15.13 15.51 -10.92
N ILE A 160 14.69 15.53 -9.66
CA ILE A 160 13.59 14.68 -9.18
C ILE A 160 12.35 14.89 -10.04
N TYR A 161 11.92 16.14 -10.30
CA TYR A 161 10.76 16.43 -11.13
C TYR A 161 10.88 15.81 -12.55
N GLY A 162 12.05 15.96 -13.18
CA GLY A 162 12.31 15.36 -14.48
C GLY A 162 12.23 13.83 -14.46
N MET A 163 12.75 13.21 -13.39
CA MET A 163 12.67 11.75 -13.20
C MET A 163 11.24 11.29 -12.93
N LEU A 164 10.48 11.98 -12.08
CA LEU A 164 9.08 11.70 -11.80
C LEU A 164 8.22 11.75 -13.07
N ALA A 165 8.45 12.74 -13.92
CA ALA A 165 7.74 12.86 -15.21
C ALA A 165 8.06 11.68 -16.15
N CYS A 166 9.21 11.03 -15.97
CA CYS A 166 9.63 9.87 -16.75
C CYS A 166 9.23 8.53 -16.14
N LEU A 167 8.79 8.45 -14.88
CA LEU A 167 8.39 7.18 -14.27
C LEU A 167 7.28 6.51 -15.08
N GLU A 168 7.39 5.20 -15.30
CA GLU A 168 6.34 4.38 -15.91
C GLU A 168 5.45 3.79 -14.80
N LEU A 169 4.16 3.60 -15.08
CA LEU A 169 3.19 2.98 -14.17
C LEU A 169 2.78 1.60 -14.72
N PRO A 170 2.48 0.60 -13.87
CA PRO A 170 2.49 0.64 -12.40
C PRO A 170 3.93 0.66 -11.84
N LEU A 171 4.12 1.37 -10.72
CA LEU A 171 5.41 1.45 -10.03
C LEU A 171 5.65 0.21 -9.17
N GLU A 172 6.91 -0.20 -9.07
CA GLU A 172 7.35 -1.24 -8.14
C GLU A 172 7.31 -0.73 -6.68
N PRO A 173 7.08 -1.62 -5.69
CA PRO A 173 7.01 -1.24 -4.27
C PRO A 173 8.24 -0.47 -3.78
N ASP A 174 9.44 -0.88 -4.20
CA ASP A 174 10.70 -0.22 -3.82
C ASP A 174 10.74 1.24 -4.30
N MET A 175 10.14 1.52 -5.45
CA MET A 175 10.06 2.89 -5.96
C MET A 175 9.13 3.75 -5.12
N TYR A 176 7.99 3.21 -4.68
CA TYR A 176 7.16 3.93 -3.72
C TYR A 176 7.91 4.18 -2.41
N PHE A 177 8.70 3.22 -1.93
CA PHE A 177 9.55 3.43 -0.76
C PHE A 177 10.53 4.59 -0.98
N THR A 178 11.27 4.62 -2.10
CA THR A 178 12.18 5.73 -2.43
C THR A 178 11.46 7.08 -2.51
N LEU A 179 10.30 7.15 -3.16
CA LEU A 179 9.52 8.39 -3.25
C LEU A 179 9.11 8.90 -1.87
N ARG A 180 8.72 8.00 -0.96
CA ARG A 180 8.38 8.37 0.42
C ARG A 180 9.60 8.88 1.19
N GLN A 181 10.78 8.27 0.99
CA GLN A 181 12.02 8.76 1.60
C GLN A 181 12.40 10.15 1.10
N ILE A 182 12.26 10.42 -0.20
CA ILE A 182 12.48 11.75 -0.78
C ILE A 182 11.50 12.76 -0.17
N ALA A 183 10.20 12.45 -0.16
CA ALA A 183 9.19 13.35 0.40
C ALA A 183 9.47 13.67 1.88
N ARG A 184 9.88 12.68 2.68
CA ARG A 184 10.26 12.89 4.09
C ARG A 184 11.47 13.81 4.23
N ALA A 185 12.52 13.60 3.44
CA ALA A 185 13.70 14.47 3.45
C ALA A 185 13.35 15.91 3.04
N LEU A 186 12.48 16.10 2.05
CA LEU A 186 12.02 17.43 1.64
C LEU A 186 11.13 18.09 2.70
N LEU A 187 10.25 17.33 3.37
CA LEU A 187 9.42 17.83 4.48
C LEU A 187 10.27 18.26 5.68
N GLU A 188 11.33 17.51 5.97
CA GLU A 188 12.34 17.84 6.99
C GLU A 188 13.03 19.16 6.67
N LEU A 189 13.49 19.33 5.42
CA LEU A 189 14.08 20.59 4.94
C LEU A 189 13.08 21.74 5.00
N ARG A 190 11.81 21.52 4.61
CA ARG A 190 10.75 22.54 4.68
C ARG A 190 10.47 22.99 6.11
N ALA A 191 10.50 22.07 7.07
CA ALA A 191 10.31 22.41 8.47
C ALA A 191 11.43 23.29 9.05
N GLY A 192 12.62 23.30 8.42
CA GLY A 192 13.72 24.19 8.75
C GLY A 192 13.66 25.58 8.09
N LEU A 193 12.67 25.86 7.24
CA LEU A 193 12.53 27.16 6.58
C LEU A 193 11.80 28.17 7.48
N GLU A 194 12.31 29.40 7.54
CA GLU A 194 11.73 30.47 8.37
C GLU A 194 10.78 31.40 7.60
N SER A 195 10.89 31.46 6.25
CA SER A 195 10.17 32.43 5.42
C SER A 195 9.50 31.79 4.20
N GLN A 196 8.33 32.34 3.84
CA GLN A 196 7.60 32.04 2.61
C GLN A 196 8.37 32.43 1.33
N ASP A 197 9.28 33.41 1.42
CA ASP A 197 10.07 33.91 0.28
C ASP A 197 11.31 33.07 -0.02
N SER A 198 11.49 31.96 0.71
CA SER A 198 12.62 31.06 0.49
C SER A 198 12.52 30.37 -0.87
N GLU A 199 13.58 30.51 -1.68
CA GLU A 199 13.70 29.89 -3.00
C GLU A 199 13.37 28.37 -3.05
N PRO A 200 13.76 27.52 -2.08
CA PRO A 200 13.45 26.10 -2.13
C PRO A 200 11.99 25.75 -1.82
N LEU A 201 11.23 26.63 -1.15
CA LEU A 201 9.86 26.33 -0.70
C LEU A 201 8.90 25.90 -1.82
N PRO A 202 8.74 26.65 -2.93
CA PRO A 202 7.85 26.24 -4.01
C PRO A 202 8.29 24.92 -4.66
N HIS A 203 9.60 24.66 -4.72
CA HIS A 203 10.15 23.43 -5.28
C HIS A 203 9.82 22.22 -4.40
N ILE A 204 9.97 22.36 -3.07
CA ILE A 204 9.59 21.32 -2.11
C ILE A 204 8.09 21.04 -2.18
N ASN A 205 7.26 22.09 -2.11
CA ASN A 205 5.80 21.97 -2.14
C ASN A 205 5.31 21.28 -3.42
N LEU A 206 5.93 21.58 -4.56
CA LEU A 206 5.65 20.93 -5.84
C LEU A 206 5.91 19.42 -5.79
N ILE A 207 7.12 19.01 -5.36
CA ILE A 207 7.50 17.59 -5.35
C ILE A 207 6.67 16.79 -4.33
N VAL A 208 6.49 17.31 -3.13
CA VAL A 208 5.67 16.68 -2.09
C VAL A 208 4.23 16.53 -2.55
N CYS A 209 3.66 17.55 -3.22
CA CYS A 209 2.31 17.48 -3.77
C CYS A 209 2.19 16.37 -4.83
N ILE A 210 3.15 16.27 -5.75
CA ILE A 210 3.16 15.23 -6.78
C ILE A 210 3.26 13.83 -6.14
N ILE A 211 4.19 13.62 -5.21
CA ILE A 211 4.36 12.32 -4.53
C ILE A 211 3.09 11.96 -3.74
N GLY A 212 2.57 12.90 -2.96
CA GLY A 212 1.41 12.66 -2.09
C GLY A 212 0.11 12.45 -2.85
N ARG A 213 -0.16 13.28 -3.87
CA ARG A 213 -1.46 13.32 -4.55
C ARG A 213 -1.46 12.58 -5.89
N TYR A 214 -0.43 12.75 -6.71
CA TYR A 214 -0.39 12.11 -8.03
C TYR A 214 0.02 10.64 -7.95
N PHE A 215 1.00 10.31 -7.11
CA PHE A 215 1.46 8.93 -6.87
C PHE A 215 0.75 8.24 -5.68
N GLY A 216 -0.29 8.87 -5.12
CA GLY A 216 -1.18 8.26 -4.13
C GLY A 216 -0.58 8.04 -2.74
N GLN A 217 0.50 8.73 -2.38
CA GLN A 217 1.09 8.68 -1.02
C GLN A 217 0.39 9.69 -0.08
N GLU A 218 -0.93 9.56 0.07
CA GLU A 218 -1.77 10.59 0.71
C GLU A 218 -1.41 10.88 2.17
N ASP A 219 -0.83 9.91 2.86
CA ASP A 219 -0.35 10.04 4.24
C ASP A 219 0.79 11.07 4.40
N LEU A 220 1.49 11.40 3.31
CA LEU A 220 2.51 12.43 3.25
C LEU A 220 2.00 13.77 2.69
N ALA A 221 0.78 13.79 2.16
CA ALA A 221 0.25 14.96 1.49
C ALA A 221 -0.02 16.13 2.45
N ASP A 222 0.01 17.35 1.92
CA ASP A 222 -0.44 18.51 2.68
C ASP A 222 -1.96 18.54 2.79
N PRO A 223 -2.49 18.96 3.96
CA PRO A 223 -3.92 19.11 4.13
C PRO A 223 -4.46 20.14 3.14
N TYR A 224 -5.74 20.02 2.81
CA TYR A 224 -6.41 21.08 2.07
C TYR A 224 -6.72 22.22 3.04
N ILE A 225 -5.97 23.30 2.89
CA ILE A 225 -6.16 24.58 3.55
C ILE A 225 -6.76 25.55 2.53
#